data_AF-A0AA51UNA0-F1
#
_entry.id   AF-A0AA51UNA0-F1
#
_cell.length_a   1.000
_cell.length_b   1.000
_cell.length_c   1.000
_cell.angle_alpha   90.00
_cell.angle_beta   90.00
_cell.angle_gamma   90.00
#
_symmetry.space_group_name_H-M   'P 1'
#
loop_
_entity.id
_entity.type
_entity.pdbx_description
1 polymer ?
#
loop_
_entity_poly.entity_id
_entity_poly.type
_entity_poly.pdbx_seq_one_letter_code
_entity_poly.pdbx_strand_id
1 'polypeptide(L)'
;MAEQSKTYNITPIHIGKSNAYLVTGSDLVILVDTGCSGNLSLLEQALDQNNLQITDIDYIIVTHSHYDHVGHLAEIKEKSGIK
;
A
#
# COMPACT_ATOMS: atom_id res chain seq x y z
N MET A 1 -20.81 -7.28 -24.80
CA MET A 1 -19.44 -7.71 -24.42
C MET A 1 -19.51 -7.96 -22.92
N ALA A 2 -19.30 -9.20 -22.45
CA ALA A 2 -19.47 -9.52 -21.03
C ALA A 2 -18.30 -8.91 -20.24
N GLU A 3 -18.61 -8.12 -19.22
CA GLU A 3 -17.64 -7.62 -18.25
C GLU A 3 -17.06 -8.83 -17.51
N GLN A 4 -15.77 -9.09 -17.72
CA GLN A 4 -15.07 -10.14 -16.96
C GLN A 4 -14.98 -9.70 -15.50
N SER A 5 -15.36 -10.58 -14.57
CA SER A 5 -15.24 -10.32 -13.14
C SER A 5 -13.79 -10.03 -12.78
N LYS A 6 -13.53 -8.85 -12.19
CA LYS A 6 -12.23 -8.52 -11.63
C LYS A 6 -12.08 -9.16 -10.25
N THR A 7 -10.90 -9.69 -9.97
CA THR A 7 -10.55 -10.28 -8.68
C THR A 7 -9.40 -9.48 -8.07
N TYR A 8 -9.50 -9.24 -6.76
CA TYR A 8 -8.49 -8.55 -5.99
C TYR A 8 -8.01 -9.43 -4.84
N ASN A 9 -6.71 -9.43 -4.57
CA ASN A 9 -6.11 -10.04 -3.39
C ASN A 9 -5.88 -8.97 -2.33
N ILE A 10 -6.06 -9.34 -1.06
CA ILE A 10 -5.80 -8.45 0.08
C ILE A 10 -4.69 -9.09 0.91
N THR A 11 -3.54 -8.43 0.96
CA THR A 11 -2.37 -8.87 1.71
C THR A 11 -2.19 -7.96 2.93
N PRO A 12 -2.34 -8.47 4.17
CA PRO A 12 -2.02 -7.68 5.36
C PRO A 12 -0.51 -7.44 5.44
N ILE A 13 -0.12 -6.21 5.77
CA ILE A 13 1.27 -5.82 6.01
C ILE A 13 1.40 -5.33 7.45
N HIS A 14 2.28 -5.98 8.21
CA HIS A 14 2.55 -5.62 9.60
C HIS A 14 3.63 -4.54 9.68
N ILE A 15 3.23 -3.28 9.53
CA ILE A 15 4.11 -2.09 9.57
C ILE A 15 3.95 -1.36 10.92
N GLY A 16 4.52 -1.93 11.98
CA GLY A 16 4.51 -1.33 13.31
C GLY A 16 3.32 -1.80 14.17
N LYS A 17 2.61 -0.86 14.78
CA LYS A 17 1.52 -1.14 15.75
C LYS A 17 0.10 -1.13 15.15
N SER A 18 -0.01 -0.76 13.88
CA SER A 18 -1.27 -0.73 13.14
C SER A 18 -1.26 -1.77 12.02
N ASN A 19 -2.41 -1.96 11.39
CA ASN A 19 -2.53 -2.77 10.20
C ASN A 19 -2.44 -1.88 8.96
N ALA A 20 -1.62 -2.27 8.00
CA ALA A 20 -1.69 -1.79 6.63
C ALA A 20 -2.12 -2.95 5.73
N TYR A 21 -2.69 -2.64 4.56
CA TYR A 21 -3.14 -3.66 3.61
C TYR A 21 -2.75 -3.27 2.19
N LEU A 22 -2.26 -4.25 1.44
CA LEU A 22 -2.04 -4.12 0.01
C LEU A 22 -3.17 -4.83 -0.73
N VAL A 23 -3.91 -4.07 -1.53
CA VAL A 23 -4.96 -4.59 -2.41
C VAL A 23 -4.39 -4.65 -3.82
N THR A 24 -4.28 -5.85 -4.39
CA THR A 24 -3.69 -6.06 -5.71
C THR A 24 -4.69 -6.71 -6.67
N GLY A 25 -4.83 -6.15 -7.86
CA GLY A 25 -5.55 -6.72 -8.99
C GLY A 25 -4.75 -6.56 -10.28
N SER A 26 -5.31 -7.05 -11.38
CA SER A 26 -4.65 -6.95 -12.70
C SER A 26 -4.52 -5.52 -13.22
N ASP A 27 -5.28 -4.58 -12.66
CA ASP A 27 -5.44 -3.22 -13.15
C ASP A 27 -5.30 -2.14 -12.08
N LEU A 28 -5.08 -2.54 -10.81
CA LEU A 28 -5.11 -1.62 -9.69
C LEU A 28 -4.28 -2.15 -8.51
N VAL A 29 -3.49 -1.26 -7.92
CA VAL A 29 -2.76 -1.49 -6.68
C VAL A 29 -3.09 -0.38 -5.69
N ILE A 30 -3.65 -0.74 -4.54
CA ILE A 30 -4.01 0.21 -3.47
C ILE A 30 -3.26 -0.17 -2.20
N LEU A 31 -2.68 0.83 -1.55
CA LEU A 31 -2.20 0.72 -0.18
C LEU A 31 -3.23 1.34 0.78
N VAL A 32 -3.71 0.57 1.75
CA VAL A 32 -4.57 1.05 2.84
C VAL A 32 -3.74 1.19 4.09
N ASP A 33 -3.64 2.41 4.60
CA ASP A 33 -2.74 2.86 5.67
C ASP A 33 -1.25 2.58 5.39
N THR A 34 -0.38 3.28 6.13
CA THR A 34 1.07 3.29 5.87
C THR A 34 1.91 2.93 7.08
N GLY A 35 1.30 2.63 8.23
CA GLY A 35 2.01 2.25 9.44
C GLY A 35 2.71 3.41 10.16
N CYS A 36 3.55 3.08 11.15
CA CYS A 36 4.41 4.03 11.86
C CYS A 36 5.67 4.35 11.06
N SER A 37 6.17 5.59 11.12
CA SER A 37 7.41 6.02 10.47
C SER A 37 8.65 5.20 10.89
N GLY A 38 9.57 4.98 9.96
CA GLY A 38 10.96 4.59 10.23
C GLY A 38 11.41 3.24 9.65
N ASN A 39 10.48 2.38 9.21
CA ASN A 39 10.83 1.09 8.61
C ASN A 39 10.03 0.81 7.33
N LEU A 40 10.22 1.66 6.33
CA LEU A 40 9.59 1.50 5.01
C LEU A 40 9.99 0.18 4.33
N SER A 41 11.12 -0.42 4.71
CA SER A 41 11.59 -1.68 4.13
C SER A 41 10.57 -2.83 4.27
N LEU A 42 9.70 -2.80 5.29
CA LEU A 42 8.61 -3.77 5.44
C LEU A 42 7.55 -3.63 4.35
N LEU A 43 7.25 -2.39 3.93
CA LEU A 43 6.38 -2.14 2.77
C LEU A 43 7.05 -2.61 1.48
N GLU A 44 8.32 -2.24 1.29
CA GLU A 44 9.09 -2.62 0.10
C GLU A 44 9.17 -4.15 -0.04
N GLN A 45 9.42 -4.88 1.06
CA GLN A 45 9.40 -6.35 1.06
C GLN A 45 8.01 -6.93 0.73
N ALA A 46 6.93 -6.33 1.23
CA ALA A 46 5.57 -6.79 0.92
C ALA A 46 5.20 -6.55 -0.55
N LEU A 47 5.66 -5.44 -1.14
CA LEU A 47 5.52 -5.16 -2.57
C LEU A 47 6.33 -6.16 -3.40
N ASP A 48 7.59 -6.40 -3.04
CA ASP A 48 8.47 -7.36 -3.72
C ASP A 48 7.89 -8.78 -3.71
N GLN A 49 7.30 -9.21 -2.60
CA GLN A 49 6.60 -10.51 -2.49
C GLN A 49 5.41 -10.64 -3.46
N ASN A 50 4.85 -9.51 -3.90
CA ASN A 50 3.78 -9.45 -4.90
C ASN A 50 4.30 -9.09 -6.31
N ASN A 51 5.62 -9.05 -6.51
CA ASN A 51 6.30 -8.59 -7.74
C ASN A 51 5.94 -7.14 -8.13
N LEU A 52 5.75 -6.28 -7.14
CA LEU A 52 5.42 -4.87 -7.30
C LEU A 52 6.54 -3.98 -6.76
N GLN A 53 6.60 -2.76 -7.25
CA GLN A 53 7.43 -1.68 -6.75
C GLN A 53 6.55 -0.59 -6.13
N ILE A 54 7.16 0.30 -5.35
CA ILE A 54 6.44 1.42 -4.71
C ILE A 54 5.79 2.36 -5.74
N THR A 55 6.36 2.44 -6.94
CA THR A 55 5.84 3.21 -8.09
C THR A 55 4.62 2.57 -8.74
N ASP A 56 4.33 1.30 -8.44
CA ASP A 56 3.15 0.61 -8.96
C ASP A 56 1.89 0.90 -8.13
N ILE A 57 2.02 1.59 -6.99
CA ILE A 57 0.87 1.96 -6.15
C ILE A 57 0.08 3.10 -6.81
N ASP A 58 -1.18 2.82 -7.17
CA ASP A 58 -2.07 3.81 -7.79
C ASP A 58 -2.70 4.76 -6.77
N TYR A 59 -3.06 4.23 -5.59
CA TYR A 59 -3.75 4.99 -4.54
C TYR A 59 -3.28 4.60 -3.15
N ILE A 60 -3.29 5.60 -2.25
CA ILE A 60 -3.18 5.39 -0.81
C ILE A 60 -4.48 5.82 -0.15
N ILE A 61 -5.11 4.91 0.60
CA ILE A 61 -6.31 5.20 1.39
C ILE A 61 -5.89 5.24 2.86
N VAL A 62 -6.16 6.35 3.53
CA VAL A 62 -5.93 6.51 4.97
C VAL A 62 -7.24 6.30 5.70
N THR A 63 -7.28 5.36 6.64
CA THR A 63 -8.48 5.10 7.45
C THR A 63 -8.74 6.25 8.43
N HIS A 64 -7.68 6.73 9.09
CA HIS A 64 -7.70 7.89 9.98
C HIS A 64 -6.30 8.46 10.22
N SER A 65 -6.21 9.71 10.68
CA SER A 65 -4.95 10.47 10.72
C SER A 65 -4.19 10.37 12.06
N HIS A 66 -4.06 9.17 12.60
CA HIS A 66 -3.13 8.92 13.71
C HIS A 66 -1.75 8.53 13.19
N TYR A 67 -0.72 8.86 13.97
CA TYR A 67 0.69 8.75 13.58
C TYR A 67 1.11 7.33 13.18
N ASP A 68 0.42 6.32 13.70
CA ASP A 68 0.63 4.91 13.43
C ASP A 68 -0.06 4.42 12.14
N HIS A 69 -0.87 5.25 11.47
CA HIS A 69 -1.47 4.94 10.18
C HIS A 69 -0.91 5.80 9.05
N VAL A 70 -0.39 6.99 9.36
CA VAL A 70 0.11 7.95 8.36
C VAL A 70 1.64 8.13 8.34
N GLY A 71 2.36 7.29 9.09
CA GLY A 71 3.78 7.49 9.38
C GLY A 71 4.71 7.46 8.17
N HIS A 72 4.38 6.72 7.11
CA HIS A 72 5.18 6.68 5.88
C HIS A 72 4.59 7.47 4.71
N LEU A 73 3.47 8.19 4.88
CA LEU A 73 2.78 8.84 3.76
C LEU A 73 3.70 9.76 2.94
N ALA A 74 4.50 10.58 3.61
CA ALA A 74 5.40 11.53 2.94
C ALA A 74 6.50 10.81 2.15
N GLU A 75 7.12 9.79 2.73
CA GLU A 75 8.19 9.02 2.11
C GLU A 75 7.67 8.20 0.92
N ILE A 76 6.50 7.57 1.07
CA ILE A 76 5.85 6.84 -0.03
C ILE A 76 5.54 7.82 -1.16
N LYS A 77 4.93 8.97 -0.87
CA LYS A 77 4.59 9.99 -1.86
C LYS A 77 5.81 10.44 -2.66
N GLU A 78 6.93 10.71 -1.98
CA GLU A 78 8.18 11.10 -2.62
C GLU A 78 8.72 10.00 -3.55
N LYS A 79 8.72 8.74 -3.11
CA LYS A 79 9.27 7.61 -3.86
C LYS A 79 8.38 7.13 -5.02
N SER A 80 7.06 7.21 -4.87
CA SER A 80 6.07 6.68 -5.83
C SER A 80 5.58 7.71 -6.84
N GLY A 81 5.67 9.01 -6.51
CA GLY A 81 5.22 10.10 -7.40
C GLY A 81 3.70 10.29 -7.48
N ILE A 82 2.92 9.56 -6.68
CA ILE A 82 1.46 9.76 -6.55
C ILE A 82 1.14 11.14 -5.97
N LYS A 83 0.04 11.74 -6.43
CA LYS A 83 -0.35 13.11 -6.08
C LYS A 83 -1.19 13.21 -4.82
#